data_AF-A0A920U6K7-F1
#
_entry.id   AF-A0A920U6K7-F1
#
_cell.length_a   1.000
_cell.length_b   1.000
_cell.length_c   1.000
_cell.angle_alpha   90.00
_cell.angle_beta   90.00
_cell.angle_gamma   90.00
#
_symmetry.space_group_name_H-M   'P 1'
#
loop_
_entity.id
_entity.type
_entity.pdbx_description
1 polymer ?
#
loop_
_entity_poly.entity_id
_entity_poly.type
_entity_poly.pdbx_seq_one_letter_code
_entity_poly.pdbx_strand_id
1 'polypeptide(L)' 'MGADAVRQAQKWLEGNDDVKVLGAWGHQPSHKSWAILESDDFEAVSLLLRSQMLIGKVEVTPVNDNIAMRKNRGHWGSN' A
#
# COMPACT_ATOMS: atom_id res chain seq x y z
N MET A 1 -15.43 4.21 18.42
CA MET A 1 -15.08 5.43 17.64
C MET A 1 -16.34 5.97 16.98
N GLY A 2 -16.52 7.28 16.93
CA GLY A 2 -17.60 7.88 16.12
C GLY A 2 -17.33 7.71 14.62
N ALA A 3 -18.38 7.85 13.79
CA ALA A 3 -18.29 7.64 12.34
C ALA A 3 -17.19 8.49 11.67
N ASP A 4 -17.04 9.75 12.08
CA ASP A 4 -16.01 10.65 11.54
C ASP A 4 -14.58 10.18 11.84
N ALA A 5 -14.36 9.64 13.04
CA ALA A 5 -13.05 9.10 13.43
C ALA A 5 -12.70 7.84 12.63
N VAL A 6 -13.69 7.00 12.32
CA VAL A 6 -13.50 5.82 11.45
C VAL A 6 -13.19 6.26 10.02
N ARG A 7 -13.95 7.21 9.48
CA ARG A 7 -13.72 7.78 8.13
C ARG A 7 -12.30 8.33 8.01
N GLN A 8 -11.88 9.13 8.99
CA GLN A 8 -10.54 9.72 8.97
C GLN A 8 -9.44 8.67 9.13
N ALA A 9 -9.62 7.67 9.98
CA ALA A 9 -8.66 6.58 10.15
C ALA A 9 -8.51 5.71 8.89
N GLN A 10 -9.54 5.63 8.05
CA GLN A 10 -9.57 4.84 6.82
C GLN A 10 -9.23 5.64 5.56
N LYS A 11 -9.05 6.96 5.65
CA LYS A 11 -8.84 7.84 4.49
C LYS A 11 -7.65 7.44 3.61
N TRP A 12 -6.60 6.87 4.20
CA TRP A 12 -5.42 6.39 3.45
C TRP A 12 -5.77 5.34 2.38
N LEU A 13 -6.88 4.61 2.54
CA LEU A 13 -7.36 3.61 1.58
C LEU A 13 -7.75 4.23 0.23
N GLU A 14 -8.05 5.53 0.21
CA GLU A 14 -8.42 6.26 -1.00
C GLU A 14 -7.20 6.60 -1.87
N GLY A 15 -5.98 6.54 -1.31
CA GLY A 15 -4.79 7.06 -1.96
C GLY A 15 -4.80 8.59 -2.10
N ASN A 16 -3.97 9.11 -2.99
CA ASN A 16 -3.94 10.51 -3.42
C ASN A 16 -3.27 10.62 -4.81
N ASP A 17 -2.92 11.83 -5.23
CA ASP A 17 -2.30 12.08 -6.55
C ASP A 17 -0.91 11.43 -6.69
N ASP A 18 -0.21 11.20 -5.57
CA ASP A 18 1.17 10.67 -5.55
C ASP A 18 1.23 9.16 -5.26
N VAL A 19 0.20 8.62 -4.59
CA VAL A 19 0.16 7.23 -4.12
C VAL A 19 -1.17 6.58 -4.46
N LYS A 20 -1.10 5.52 -5.26
CA LYS A 20 -2.24 4.68 -5.61
C LYS A 20 -2.31 3.45 -4.73
N VAL A 21 -3.48 3.19 -4.15
CA VAL A 21 -3.76 1.94 -3.43
C VAL A 21 -4.27 0.90 -4.41
N LEU A 22 -3.45 -0.11 -4.72
CA LEU A 22 -3.82 -1.19 -5.65
C LEU A 22 -4.71 -2.25 -5.01
N GLY A 23 -4.61 -2.40 -3.69
CA GLY A 23 -5.45 -3.29 -2.91
C GLY A 23 -5.12 -3.18 -1.43
N ALA A 24 -6.13 -3.41 -0.59
CA ALA A 24 -5.98 -3.41 0.86
C ALA A 24 -6.86 -4.51 1.47
N TRP A 25 -6.29 -5.28 2.39
CA TRP A 25 -6.94 -6.40 3.06
C TRP A 25 -6.74 -6.29 4.57
N GLY A 26 -7.81 -6.46 5.33
CA GLY A 26 -7.78 -6.49 6.79
C GLY A 26 -8.04 -7.89 7.31
N HIS A 27 -7.32 -8.29 8.35
CA HIS A 27 -7.61 -9.44 9.19
C HIS A 27 -8.03 -8.93 10.57
N GLN A 28 -9.35 -8.73 10.74
CA GLN A 28 -9.96 -8.14 11.92
C GLN A 28 -9.60 -8.88 13.22
N PRO A 29 -9.57 -10.24 13.27
CA PRO A 29 -9.25 -10.95 14.50
C PRO A 29 -7.85 -10.66 15.06
N SER A 30 -6.88 -10.38 14.19
CA SER A 30 -5.52 -10.03 14.61
C SER A 30 -5.21 -8.53 14.53
N HIS A 31 -6.18 -7.70 14.16
CA HIS A 31 -5.99 -6.27 13.90
C HIS A 31 -4.79 -5.97 12.97
N LYS A 32 -4.65 -6.74 11.89
CA LYS A 32 -3.58 -6.55 10.89
C LYS A 32 -4.17 -6.16 9.55
N SER A 33 -3.44 -5.32 8.82
CA SER A 33 -3.78 -4.94 7.45
C SER A 33 -2.58 -5.13 6.55
N TRP A 34 -2.84 -5.50 5.30
CA TRP A 34 -1.86 -5.57 4.22
C TRP A 34 -2.36 -4.70 3.08
N ALA A 35 -1.46 -3.99 2.42
CA ALA A 35 -1.79 -3.18 1.25
C ALA A 35 -0.68 -3.28 0.22
N ILE A 36 -1.07 -3.16 -1.05
CA ILE A 36 -0.15 -2.92 -2.16
C ILE A 36 -0.33 -1.45 -2.57
N LEU A 37 0.76 -0.71 -2.52
CA LEU A 37 0.82 0.70 -2.86
C LEU A 37 1.74 0.88 -4.07
N GLU A 38 1.32 1.72 -5.00
CA GLU A 38 2.11 2.14 -6.16
C GLU A 38 2.40 3.63 -6.00
N SER A 39 3.69 3.99 -6.06
CA SER A 39 4.19 5.36 -5.94
C SER A 39 5.58 5.42 -6.57
N ASP A 40 5.92 6.56 -7.16
CA ASP A 40 7.27 6.86 -7.65
C ASP A 40 8.19 7.43 -6.55
N ASP A 41 7.61 7.79 -5.39
CA ASP A 41 8.31 8.36 -4.25
C ASP A 41 7.97 7.65 -2.93
N PHE A 42 9.01 7.26 -2.19
CA PHE A 42 8.87 6.61 -0.89
C PHE A 42 8.44 7.59 0.21
N GLU A 43 8.82 8.87 0.11
CA GLU A 43 8.38 9.89 1.07
C GLU A 43 6.87 10.08 1.01
N ALA A 44 6.28 10.14 -0.19
CA ALA A 44 4.83 10.17 -0.39
C ALA A 44 4.10 8.98 0.28
N VAL A 45 4.65 7.76 0.19
CA VAL A 45 4.10 6.57 0.89
C VAL A 45 4.16 6.74 2.41
N SER A 46 5.28 7.23 2.93
CA SER A 46 5.46 7.51 4.36
C SER A 46 4.47 8.54 4.88
N LEU A 47 4.23 9.61 4.11
CA LEU A 47 3.27 10.65 4.43
C LEU A 47 1.83 10.13 4.43
N LEU A 48 1.44 9.34 3.42
CA LEU A 48 0.12 8.71 3.35
C LEU A 48 -0.16 7.82 4.58
N LEU A 49 0.84 7.02 4.98
CA LEU A 49 0.71 6.05 6.08
C LEU A 49 0.99 6.62 7.47
N ARG A 50 1.33 7.91 7.58
CA ARG A 50 1.74 8.54 8.85
C ARG A 50 0.73 8.36 9.97
N SER A 51 -0.57 8.42 9.67
CA SER A 51 -1.62 8.20 10.68
C SER A 51 -1.61 6.76 11.21
N GLN A 52 -1.29 5.77 10.36
CA GLN A 52 -1.22 4.36 10.77
C GLN A 52 0.02 4.08 11.60
N MET A 53 1.15 4.75 11.30
CA MET A 53 2.37 4.67 12.09
C MET A 53 2.19 5.19 13.53
N LEU A 54 1.23 6.10 13.74
CA LEU A 54 0.88 6.58 15.08
C LEU A 54 -0.02 5.60 15.85
N ILE A 55 -0.67 4.65 15.16
CA ILE A 55 -1.62 3.71 15.74
C ILE A 55 -0.98 2.33 15.98
N GLY A 56 0.02 1.96 15.18
CA GLY A 56 0.70 0.67 15.31
C GLY A 56 1.94 0.53 14.45
N LYS A 57 2.48 -0.69 14.42
CA LYS A 57 3.66 -1.02 13.60
C LYS A 57 3.29 -1.03 12.13
N VAL A 58 4.00 -0.24 11.33
CA VAL A 58 3.92 -0.25 9.87
C VAL A 58 5.27 -0.69 9.32
N GLU A 59 5.25 -1.70 8.47
CA GLU A 59 6.42 -2.16 7.71
C GLU A 59 6.14 -1.90 6.23
N VAL A 60 7.01 -1.13 5.59
CA VAL A 60 6.94 -0.87 4.14
C VAL A 60 8.13 -1.56 3.49
N THR A 61 7.86 -2.47 2.55
CA THR A 61 8.88 -3.20 1.82
C THR A 61 8.71 -2.94 0.33
N PRO A 62 9.65 -2.26 -0.34
CA PRO A 62 9.65 -2.13 -1.78
C PRO A 62 9.72 -3.50 -2.46
N VAL A 63 8.95 -3.69 -3.52
CA VAL A 63 8.90 -4.92 -4.31
C VAL A 63 9.09 -4.63 -5.78
N ASN A 64 9.64 -5.59 -6.53
CA ASN A 64 9.86 -5.44 -7.98
C ASN A 64 8.64 -5.95 -8.77
N ASP A 65 8.31 -5.26 -9.87
CA ASP A 65 7.42 -5.81 -10.90
C ASP A 65 8.16 -6.87 -11.74
N ASN A 66 8.08 -8.11 -11.27
CA ASN A 66 8.69 -9.24 -11.95
C ASN A 66 7.99 -9.59 -13.28
N ILE A 67 6.74 -9.18 -13.49
CA ILE A 67 6.03 -9.40 -14.77
C ILE A 67 6.61 -8.46 -15.83
N ALA A 68 6.69 -7.16 -15.53
CA ALA A 68 7.32 -6.18 -16.41
C ALA A 68 8.79 -6.55 -16.67
N MET A 69 9.54 -6.92 -15.62
CA MET A 69 10.92 -7.38 -15.76
C MET A 69 11.04 -8.56 -16.73
N ARG A 70 10.15 -9.56 -16.62
CA ARG A 70 10.18 -10.74 -17.49
C ARG A 70 9.86 -10.40 -18.95
N LYS A 71 8.89 -9.51 -19.18
CA LYS A 71 8.54 -9.01 -20.52
C LYS A 71 9.70 -8.22 -21.14
N ASN A 72 10.29 -7.30 -20.37
CA ASN A 72 11.40 -6.46 -20.83
C ASN A 72 12.66 -7.27 -21.18
N ARG A 73 12.87 -8.40 -20.51
CA ARG A 73 13.97 -9.33 -20.81
C ARG A 73 13.69 -10.26 -21.99
N GLY A 74 12.49 -10.24 -22.57
CA GLY A 74 12.10 -11.17 -23.64
C GLY A 74 11.93 -12.63 -23.16
N HIS A 75 11.87 -12.87 -21.85
CA HIS A 75 11.72 -14.22 -21.27
C HIS A 75 10.24 -14.62 -21.11
N TRP A 76 9.32 -13.81 -21.65
CA TRP A 76 7.90 -14.06 -21.55
C TRP A 76 7.48 -15.14 -22.55
N GLY A 77 6.98 -16.28 -22.06
CA GLY A 77 6.56 -17.39 -22.93
C GLY A 77 7.70 -18.11 -23.67
N SER A 78 8.97 -17.79 -23.37
CA SER A 78 10.12 -18.54 -23.87
C SER A 78 10.21 -19.88 -23.11
N ASN A 79 10.19 -20.99 -23.86
CA ASN A 79 10.47 -22.34 -23.37
C ASN A 79 11.95 -22.53 -23.04
#